data_AF-A0A7S1HL67-F1
#
_entry.id   AF-A0A7S1HL67-F1
#
_cell.length_a   1.000
_cell.length_b   1.000
_cell.length_c   1.000
_cell.angle_alpha   90.00
_cell.angle_beta   90.00
_cell.angle_gamma   90.00
#
_symmetry.space_group_name_H-M   'P 1'
#
loop_
_entity.id
_entity.type
_entity.pdbx_description
1 polymer ?
#
loop_
_entity_poly.entity_id
_entity_poly.type
_entity_poly.pdbx_seq_one_letter_code
_entity_poly.pdbx_strand_id
1 'polypeptide(L)'
;RQAARLPMASPALASATPPTASPWVIWQLVDSAFPAGGLNHSQGLEAAVQSGRVKGGSGLRKVSVELLHSQASASLPLVAAAHADPSVEGITACDSLCDASLAGNHVAHRASIAQGKGRRPTP
;
A
#
# COMPACT_ATOMS: atom_id res chain seq x y z
N ARG A 1 4.59 31.31 -21.08
CA ARG A 1 5.13 30.01 -20.63
C ARG A 1 4.14 29.42 -19.64
N GLN A 2 3.32 28.50 -20.12
CA GLN A 2 2.07 28.07 -19.49
C GLN A 2 2.35 26.92 -18.51
N ALA A 3 1.91 27.08 -17.26
CA ALA A 3 2.01 26.04 -16.25
C ALA A 3 1.07 24.88 -16.61
N ALA A 4 1.62 23.68 -16.77
CA ALA A 4 0.88 22.46 -16.99
C ALA A 4 -0.01 22.18 -15.77
N ARG A 5 -1.31 22.35 -15.95
CA ARG A 5 -2.34 22.04 -14.96
C ARG A 5 -2.55 20.53 -14.99
N LEU A 6 -2.22 19.85 -13.89
CA LEU A 6 -2.52 18.43 -13.70
C LEU A 6 -4.04 18.20 -13.89
N PRO A 7 -4.46 17.15 -14.62
CA PRO A 7 -5.87 16.85 -14.76
C PRO A 7 -6.44 16.44 -13.40
N MET A 8 -7.30 17.30 -12.86
CA MET A 8 -8.22 16.97 -11.78
C MET A 8 -9.09 15.79 -12.19
N ALA A 9 -9.28 14.88 -11.23
CA ALA A 9 -10.05 13.64 -11.34
C ALA A 9 -11.35 13.79 -12.14
N SER A 10 -11.53 12.92 -13.13
CA SER A 10 -12.78 12.75 -13.87
C SER A 10 -13.77 11.94 -13.02
N PRO A 11 -15.03 12.36 -12.86
CA PRO A 11 -16.04 11.59 -12.14
C PRO A 11 -16.72 10.63 -13.11
N ALA A 12 -16.04 9.54 -13.44
CA ALA A 12 -16.65 8.40 -14.13
C ALA A 12 -16.37 7.15 -13.31
N LEU A 13 -17.10 7.03 -12.20
CA LEU A 13 -17.23 5.78 -11.45
C LEU A 13 -18.07 4.82 -12.30
N ALA A 14 -17.49 4.31 -13.39
CA ALA A 14 -18.10 3.25 -14.18
C ALA A 14 -18.16 2.01 -13.28
N SER A 15 -19.39 1.56 -13.03
CA SER A 15 -19.72 0.40 -12.20
C SER A 15 -19.26 -0.88 -12.87
N ALA A 16 -17.96 -1.15 -12.86
CA ALA A 16 -17.47 -2.51 -12.99
C ALA A 16 -17.96 -3.24 -11.73
N THR A 17 -18.84 -4.24 -11.90
CA THR A 17 -19.18 -5.12 -10.78
C THR A 17 -17.92 -5.93 -10.49
N PRO A 18 -17.23 -5.68 -9.36
CA PRO A 18 -16.02 -6.41 -9.07
C PRO A 18 -16.41 -7.89 -8.89
N PRO A 19 -15.54 -8.85 -9.27
CA PRO A 19 -15.75 -10.22 -8.87
C PRO A 19 -15.91 -10.24 -7.35
N THR A 20 -17.10 -10.62 -6.87
CA THR A 20 -17.35 -10.75 -5.44
C THR A 20 -16.50 -11.90 -4.94
N ALA A 21 -15.30 -11.57 -4.45
CA ALA A 21 -14.47 -12.53 -3.77
C ALA A 21 -15.31 -13.16 -2.64
N SER A 22 -15.30 -14.49 -2.56
CA SER A 22 -15.90 -15.18 -1.43
C SER A 22 -15.38 -14.54 -0.13
N PRO A 23 -16.22 -14.32 0.89
CA PRO A 23 -15.77 -13.81 2.19
C PRO A 23 -14.58 -14.59 2.74
N TRP A 24 -14.47 -15.89 2.42
CA TRP A 24 -13.33 -16.72 2.79
C TRP A 24 -12.00 -16.27 2.18
N VAL A 25 -12.00 -15.84 0.91
CA VAL A 25 -10.79 -15.35 0.23
C VAL A 25 -10.32 -14.05 0.89
N ILE A 26 -11.25 -13.20 1.33
CA ILE A 26 -10.92 -11.98 2.07
C ILE A 26 -10.24 -12.36 3.40
N TRP A 27 -10.79 -13.32 4.15
CA TRP A 27 -10.17 -13.80 5.38
C TRP A 27 -8.78 -14.37 5.17
N GLN A 28 -8.55 -15.11 4.08
CA GLN A 28 -7.22 -15.60 3.73
C GLN A 28 -6.24 -14.48 3.38
N LEU A 29 -6.70 -13.41 2.71
CA LEU A 29 -5.86 -12.26 2.34
C LEU A 29 -5.45 -11.40 3.53
N VAL A 30 -6.28 -11.33 4.58
CA VAL A 30 -5.99 -10.54 5.79
C VAL A 30 -5.32 -11.36 6.90
N ASP A 31 -5.10 -12.66 6.68
CA ASP A 31 -4.44 -13.53 7.65
C ASP A 31 -2.94 -13.18 7.75
N SER A 32 -2.45 -12.98 8.98
CA SER A 32 -1.02 -12.80 9.27
C SER A 32 -0.15 -14.00 8.88
N ALA A 33 -0.73 -15.19 8.77
CA ALA A 33 -0.07 -16.41 8.30
C ALA A 33 -0.02 -16.50 6.76
N PHE A 34 -0.58 -15.53 6.03
CA PHE A 34 -0.54 -15.51 4.57
C PHE A 34 0.92 -15.45 4.07
N PRO A 35 1.34 -16.35 3.16
CA PRO A 35 2.75 -16.53 2.78
C PRO A 35 3.25 -15.45 1.79
N ALA A 36 2.88 -14.19 1.97
CA ALA A 36 3.42 -13.06 1.21
C ALA A 36 4.76 -12.52 1.76
N GLY A 37 5.30 -13.18 2.79
CA GLY A 37 6.22 -12.54 3.74
C GLY A 37 5.41 -11.62 4.66
N GLY A 38 5.70 -11.62 5.95
CA GLY A 38 4.95 -10.84 6.92
C GLY A 38 5.02 -9.33 6.67
N LEU A 39 4.71 -8.54 7.69
CA LEU A 39 4.99 -7.10 7.68
C LEU A 39 6.53 -6.91 7.59
N ASN A 40 7.08 -6.93 6.37
CA ASN A 40 8.53 -7.06 6.09
C ASN A 40 9.35 -5.84 6.54
N HIS A 41 8.70 -4.80 7.07
CA HIS A 41 9.34 -3.64 7.66
C HIS A 41 8.46 -3.06 8.79
N SER A 42 9.10 -2.58 9.86
CA SER A 42 8.43 -2.02 11.04
C SER A 42 7.78 -0.65 10.80
N GLN A 43 7.82 -0.15 9.56
CA GLN A 43 7.30 1.16 9.15
C GLN A 43 7.82 2.33 10.01
N GLY A 44 9.01 2.18 10.61
CA GLY A 44 9.60 3.20 11.47
C GLY A 44 9.13 3.15 12.93
N LEU A 45 8.31 2.16 13.33
CA LEU A 45 7.94 1.94 14.73
C LEU A 45 9.17 1.72 15.62
N GLU A 46 10.17 0.97 15.12
CA GLU A 46 11.42 0.73 15.85
C GLU A 46 12.18 2.04 16.10
N ALA A 47 12.28 2.92 15.09
CA ALA A 47 12.87 4.24 15.25
C ALA A 47 12.05 5.14 16.20
N ALA A 48 10.72 5.01 16.21
CA ALA A 48 9.85 5.72 17.15
C ALA A 48 10.06 5.24 18.60
N VAL A 49 10.36 3.95 18.80
CA VAL A 49 10.75 3.39 20.10
C VAL A 49 12.12 3.95 20.51
N GLN A 50 13.13 3.86 19.63
CA GLN A 50 14.49 4.30 19.92
C GLN A 50 14.60 5.80 20.19
N SER A 51 13.78 6.63 19.52
CA SER A 51 13.68 8.08 19.76
C SER A 51 12.86 8.45 21.00
N GLY A 52 12.30 7.46 21.72
CA GLY A 52 11.49 7.69 22.91
C GLY A 52 10.10 8.27 22.65
N ARG A 53 9.61 8.22 21.39
CA ARG A 53 8.22 8.61 21.05
C ARG A 53 7.20 7.60 21.57
N VAL A 54 7.58 6.33 21.68
CA VAL A 54 6.74 5.26 22.25
C VAL A 54 7.05 5.10 23.74
N LYS A 55 6.21 5.69 24.59
CA LYS A 55 6.25 5.52 26.05
C LYS A 55 4.94 4.91 26.55
N GLY A 56 4.99 3.64 26.93
CA GLY A 56 3.82 2.88 27.37
C GLY A 56 2.74 2.72 26.29
N GLY A 57 1.56 2.27 26.70
CA GLY A 57 0.46 1.98 25.77
C GLY A 57 -0.12 3.21 25.05
N SER A 58 -0.12 4.38 25.69
CA SER A 58 -0.63 5.61 25.07
C SER A 58 0.28 6.13 23.95
N GLY A 59 1.60 6.08 24.16
CA GLY A 59 2.59 6.42 23.14
C GLY A 59 2.53 5.46 21.96
N LEU A 60 2.40 4.16 22.22
CA LEU A 60 2.21 3.16 21.17
C LEU A 60 0.95 3.43 20.36
N ARG A 61 -0.21 3.64 21.03
CA ARG A 61 -1.47 3.96 20.35
C ARG A 61 -1.35 5.18 19.44
N LYS A 62 -0.69 6.24 19.91
CA LYS A 62 -0.47 7.45 19.11
C LYS A 62 0.34 7.16 17.85
N VAL A 63 1.48 6.49 18.00
CA VAL A 63 2.33 6.12 16.86
C VAL A 63 1.58 5.18 15.91
N SER A 64 0.81 4.21 16.41
CA SER A 64 0.00 3.33 15.56
C SER A 64 -1.01 4.10 14.71
N VAL A 65 -1.69 5.11 15.26
CA VAL A 65 -2.61 5.95 14.48
C VAL A 65 -1.88 6.77 13.41
N GLU A 66 -0.72 7.34 13.75
CA GLU A 66 0.13 8.06 12.79
C GLU A 66 0.58 7.14 11.64
N LEU A 67 1.03 5.92 11.96
CA LEU A 67 1.43 4.92 10.98
C LEU A 67 0.27 4.47 10.10
N LEU A 68 -0.90 4.20 10.69
CA LEU A 68 -2.12 3.85 9.95
C LEU A 68 -2.50 4.95 8.96
N HIS A 69 -2.48 6.21 9.38
CA HIS A 69 -2.81 7.33 8.51
C HIS A 69 -1.80 7.50 7.37
N SER A 70 -0.51 7.38 7.66
CA SER A 70 0.57 7.44 6.67
C SER A 70 0.44 6.31 5.64
N GLN A 71 0.27 5.07 6.11
CA GLN A 71 0.13 3.89 5.26
C GLN A 71 -1.13 3.98 4.40
N ALA A 72 -2.26 4.36 5.00
CA ALA A 72 -3.52 4.54 4.28
C ALA A 72 -3.38 5.57 3.17
N SER A 73 -2.75 6.71 3.45
CA SER A 73 -2.55 7.78 2.47
C SER A 73 -1.62 7.36 1.32
N ALA A 74 -0.62 6.52 1.61
CA ALA A 74 0.30 6.02 0.60
C ALA A 74 -0.32 4.93 -0.29
N SER A 75 -1.03 3.95 0.29
CA SER A 75 -1.47 2.76 -0.46
C SER A 75 -2.93 2.79 -0.92
N LEU A 76 -3.85 3.38 -0.16
CA LEU A 76 -5.28 3.34 -0.53
C LEU A 76 -5.59 3.98 -1.88
N PRO A 77 -5.02 5.15 -2.25
CA PRO A 77 -5.30 5.74 -3.56
C PRO A 77 -4.87 4.84 -4.72
N LEU A 78 -3.72 4.17 -4.59
CA LEU A 78 -3.19 3.26 -5.60
C LEU A 78 -4.03 1.99 -5.70
N VAL A 79 -4.43 1.40 -4.57
CA VAL A 79 -5.29 0.21 -4.54
C VAL A 79 -6.67 0.52 -5.10
N ALA A 80 -7.25 1.67 -4.73
CA ALA A 80 -8.55 2.10 -5.27
C ALA A 80 -8.49 2.37 -6.78
N ALA A 81 -7.42 3.02 -7.26
CA ALA A 81 -7.22 3.26 -8.69
C ALA A 81 -7.04 1.96 -9.48
N ALA A 82 -6.19 1.05 -9.01
CA ALA A 82 -5.97 -0.26 -9.64
C ALA A 82 -7.21 -1.18 -9.56
N HIS A 83 -8.06 -1.01 -8.54
CA HIS A 83 -9.33 -1.72 -8.44
C HIS A 83 -10.38 -1.18 -9.44
N ALA A 84 -10.40 0.15 -9.63
CA ALA A 84 -11.29 0.81 -10.60
C ALA A 84 -10.89 0.52 -12.05
N ASP A 85 -9.58 0.43 -12.33
CA ASP A 85 -9.02 0.04 -13.61
C ASP A 85 -8.06 -1.15 -13.46
N PRO A 86 -8.58 -2.39 -13.50
CA PRO A 86 -7.79 -3.60 -13.35
C PRO A 86 -7.06 -4.03 -14.64
N SER A 87 -6.99 -3.16 -15.65
CA SER A 87 -6.20 -3.41 -16.87
C SER A 87 -4.71 -3.50 -16.55
N VAL A 88 -3.94 -4.12 -17.46
CA VAL A 88 -2.48 -4.18 -17.32
C VAL A 88 -1.91 -2.76 -17.28
N GLU A 89 -2.42 -1.88 -18.13
CA GLU A 89 -2.02 -0.48 -18.22
C GLU A 89 -2.31 0.28 -16.93
N GLY A 90 -3.53 0.14 -16.36
CA GLY A 90 -3.92 0.77 -15.10
C GLY A 90 -3.09 0.30 -13.91
N ILE A 91 -2.85 -1.01 -13.82
CA ILE A 91 -2.00 -1.60 -12.79
C ILE A 91 -0.54 -1.16 -12.95
N THR A 92 0.02 -1.15 -14.17
CA THR A 92 1.39 -0.70 -14.44
C THR A 92 1.58 0.79 -14.14
N ALA A 93 0.57 1.62 -14.40
CA ALA A 93 0.60 3.04 -14.03
C ALA A 93 0.65 3.21 -12.49
N CYS A 94 -0.16 2.45 -11.76
CA CYS A 94 -0.13 2.46 -10.28
C CYS A 94 1.20 1.94 -9.72
N ASP A 95 1.77 0.89 -10.32
CA ASP A 95 3.08 0.34 -9.94
C ASP A 95 4.20 1.37 -10.15
N SER A 96 4.19 2.07 -11.29
CA SER A 96 5.16 3.13 -11.59
C SER A 96 5.08 4.31 -10.61
N LEU A 97 3.87 4.71 -10.21
CA LEU A 97 3.67 5.74 -9.20
C LEU A 97 4.14 5.29 -7.81
N CYS A 98 3.90 4.02 -7.46
CA CYS A 98 4.41 3.42 -6.23
C CYS A 98 5.95 3.46 -6.20
N ASP A 99 6.59 3.01 -7.28
CA ASP A 99 8.05 3.02 -7.42
C ASP A 99 8.64 4.43 -7.29
N ALA A 100 8.06 5.41 -8.00
CA ALA A 100 8.46 6.80 -7.90
C ALA A 100 8.35 7.36 -6.47
N SER A 101 7.32 6.96 -5.72
CA SER A 101 7.14 7.38 -4.31
C SER A 101 8.16 6.76 -3.35
N LEU A 102 8.78 5.63 -3.73
CA LEU A 102 9.76 4.90 -2.92
C LEU A 102 11.21 5.13 -3.36
N ALA A 103 11.45 5.92 -4.42
CA ALA A 103 12.78 6.14 -4.99
C ALA A 103 13.83 6.63 -3.97
N GLY A 104 13.42 7.39 -2.94
CA GLY A 104 14.29 7.85 -1.86
C GLY A 104 14.51 6.85 -0.72
N ASN A 105 13.79 5.73 -0.69
CA ASN A 105 13.80 4.75 0.39
C ASN A 105 14.02 3.32 -0.15
N HIS A 106 15.28 3.01 -0.45
CA HIS A 106 15.69 1.72 -1.02
C HIS A 106 15.32 0.50 -0.15
N VAL A 107 15.20 0.66 1.18
CA VAL A 107 14.79 -0.43 2.09
C VAL A 107 13.30 -0.74 1.90
N ALA A 108 12.45 0.29 1.90
CA ALA A 108 11.02 0.12 1.64
C ALA A 108 10.77 -0.40 0.21
N HIS A 109 11.51 0.12 -0.78
CA HIS A 109 11.44 -0.36 -2.15
C HIS A 109 11.79 -1.87 -2.25
N ARG A 110 12.91 -2.30 -1.66
CA ARG A 110 13.29 -3.73 -1.64
C ARG A 110 12.26 -4.61 -0.93
N ALA A 111 11.70 -4.16 0.19
CA ALA A 111 10.68 -4.88 0.93
C ALA A 111 9.40 -5.06 0.09
N SER A 112 8.97 -4.00 -0.61
CA SER A 112 7.81 -4.04 -1.53
C SER A 112 8.00 -5.07 -2.65
N ILE A 113 9.15 -5.06 -3.32
CA ILE A 113 9.48 -6.03 -4.38
C ILE A 113 9.50 -7.47 -3.85
N ALA A 114 10.06 -7.69 -2.66
CA ALA A 114 10.10 -9.02 -2.05
C ALA A 114 8.68 -9.56 -1.77
N GLN A 115 7.79 -8.72 -1.24
CA GLN A 115 6.39 -9.08 -1.00
C GLN A 115 5.64 -9.38 -2.31
N GLY A 116 5.85 -8.58 -3.35
CA GLY A 116 5.24 -8.81 -4.67
C GLY A 116 5.71 -10.11 -5.34
N LYS A 117 6.98 -10.49 -5.17
CA LYS A 117 7.53 -11.74 -5.72
C LYS A 117 6.94 -12.99 -5.08
N GLY A 118 6.70 -12.98 -3.76
CA GLY A 118 6.05 -14.10 -3.06
C GLY A 118 4.62 -14.40 -3.54
N ARG A 119 3.97 -13.42 -4.19
CA ARG A 119 2.58 -13.52 -4.69
C ARG A 119 2.48 -14.04 -6.13
N ARG A 120 3.58 -14.09 -6.91
CA ARG A 120 3.51 -14.62 -8.27
C ARG A 120 3.35 -16.14 -8.24
N PRO A 121 2.36 -16.72 -8.94
CA PRO A 121 2.35 -18.16 -9.13
C PRO A 121 3.65 -18.55 -9.83
N THR A 122 4.41 -19.47 -9.24
CA THR A 122 5.50 -20.15 -9.95
C THR A 122 4.89 -20.98 -11.08
N PRO A 123 5.55 -21.06 -12.26
CA PRO A 123 5.07 -21.85 -13.38
C PRO A 123 4.88 -23.33 -13.03
#